data_AF-A0A9W9YU66-F1
#
_entry.id   AF-A0A9W9YU66-F1
#
_cell.length_a   1.000
_cell.length_b   1.000
_cell.length_c   1.000
_cell.angle_alpha   90.00
_cell.angle_beta   90.00
_cell.angle_gamma   90.00
#
_symmetry.space_group_name_H-M   'P 1'
#
loop_
_entity.id
_entity.type
_entity.pdbx_description
1 polymer ?
#
loop_
_entity_poly.entity_id
_entity_poly.type
_entity_poly.pdbx_seq_one_letter_code
_entity_poly.pdbx_strand_id
1 'polypeptide(L)'
;MRLNKITVILFLGFLVVTLVSVNVFLLSKLQYKEPFSDKETLVRFQDLLEKKLDFKQLPTDSSGQYKIEVNFLPSRFQPVKGQHDVTLVTHCTSNHLHYLLDLTKHWKGPISLAVFVPGYDVVTTYTSLIGLHQCDHTFRDRVTVHLVYPMSHPPPENELGTHLKQALNHQGNCDEFLARLNNNDVAGEHNWNYANVKV
;
A
#
# COMPACT_ATOMS: atom_id res chain seq x y z
N MET A 1 -14.88 -16.81 -63.51
CA MET A 1 -15.70 -17.06 -62.31
C MET A 1 -16.09 -15.70 -61.73
N ARG A 2 -17.29 -15.18 -62.05
CA ARG A 2 -17.70 -13.83 -61.65
C ARG A 2 -18.16 -13.87 -60.19
N LEU A 3 -17.31 -13.39 -59.29
CA LEU A 3 -17.67 -13.21 -57.88
C LEU A 3 -18.86 -12.24 -57.82
N ASN A 4 -20.00 -12.72 -57.30
CA ASN A 4 -21.22 -11.93 -57.27
C ASN A 4 -21.00 -10.75 -56.33
N LYS A 5 -21.15 -9.52 -56.82
CA LYS A 5 -20.90 -8.30 -56.02
C LYS A 5 -21.67 -8.30 -54.70
N ILE A 6 -22.87 -8.88 -54.70
CA ILE A 6 -23.71 -9.08 -53.52
C ILE A 6 -23.03 -9.97 -52.48
N THR A 7 -22.41 -11.07 -52.90
CA THR A 7 -21.69 -12.00 -52.01
C THR A 7 -20.48 -11.33 -51.36
N VAL A 8 -19.78 -10.45 -52.10
CA VAL A 8 -18.64 -9.69 -51.57
C VAL A 8 -19.11 -8.67 -50.52
N ILE A 9 -20.22 -7.97 -50.76
CA ILE A 9 -20.78 -6.98 -49.83
C ILE A 9 -21.23 -7.67 -48.53
N LEU A 10 -21.90 -8.82 -48.63
CA LEU A 10 -22.33 -9.60 -47.45
C LEU A 10 -21.14 -10.09 -46.63
N PHE A 11 -20.09 -10.57 -47.29
CA PHE A 11 -18.87 -11.02 -46.62
C PHE A 11 -18.15 -9.87 -45.88
N LEU A 12 -18.02 -8.71 -46.54
CA LEU A 12 -17.45 -7.50 -45.91
C LEU A 12 -18.28 -7.03 -44.72
N GLY A 13 -19.61 -7.03 -44.84
CA GLY A 13 -20.50 -6.68 -43.72
C GLY A 13 -20.34 -7.61 -42.52
N PHE A 14 -20.26 -8.92 -42.76
CA PHE A 14 -20.01 -9.91 -41.71
C PHE A 14 -18.65 -9.70 -41.03
N LEU A 15 -17.60 -9.43 -41.82
CA LEU A 15 -16.25 -9.16 -41.31
C LEU A 15 -16.19 -7.90 -40.43
N VAL A 16 -16.94 -6.85 -40.79
CA VAL A 16 -17.03 -5.64 -39.96
C VAL A 16 -17.72 -5.93 -38.62
N VAL A 17 -18.83 -6.68 -38.63
CA VAL A 17 -19.56 -7.04 -37.40
C VAL A 17 -18.71 -7.90 -36.47
N THR A 18 -17.97 -8.87 -37.02
CA THR A 18 -17.08 -9.70 -36.21
C THR A 18 -15.93 -8.88 -35.62
N LEU A 19 -15.30 -8.00 -36.40
CA LEU A 19 -14.26 -7.08 -35.90
C LEU A 19 -14.78 -6.17 -34.79
N VAL A 20 -15.97 -5.57 -34.96
CA VAL A 20 -16.58 -4.72 -33.93
C VAL A 20 -16.88 -5.52 -32.67
N SER A 21 -17.43 -6.73 -32.80
CA SER A 21 -17.75 -7.60 -31.67
C SER A 21 -16.51 -8.04 -30.90
N VAL A 22 -15.43 -8.40 -31.60
CA VAL A 22 -14.13 -8.74 -31.00
C VAL A 22 -13.54 -7.52 -30.29
N ASN A 23 -13.62 -6.33 -30.89
CA ASN A 23 -13.13 -5.10 -30.28
C ASN A 23 -13.90 -4.76 -28.99
N VAL A 24 -15.24 -4.88 -29.00
CA VAL A 24 -16.07 -4.67 -27.80
C VAL A 24 -15.75 -5.70 -26.71
N PHE A 25 -15.52 -6.96 -27.09
CA PHE A 25 -15.12 -8.02 -26.16
C PHE A 25 -13.72 -7.80 -25.58
N LEU A 26 -12.77 -7.34 -26.39
CA LEU A 26 -11.43 -6.98 -25.92
C LEU A 26 -11.47 -5.78 -24.98
N LEU A 27 -12.25 -4.75 -25.32
CA LEU A 27 -12.44 -3.57 -24.48
C LEU A 27 -13.11 -3.93 -23.14
N SER A 28 -14.08 -4.84 -23.14
CA SER A 28 -14.72 -5.30 -21.90
C SER A 28 -13.75 -6.08 -21.02
N LYS A 29 -12.85 -6.88 -21.60
CA LYS A 29 -11.78 -7.58 -20.87
C LYS A 29 -10.67 -6.66 -20.36
N LEU A 30 -10.31 -5.61 -21.10
CA LEU A 30 -9.33 -4.60 -20.65
C LEU A 30 -9.88 -3.69 -19.55
N GLN A 31 -11.20 -3.41 -19.57
CA GLN A 31 -11.86 -2.68 -18.50
C GLN A 31 -12.19 -3.55 -17.28
N TYR A 32 -12.29 -4.87 -17.45
CA TYR A 32 -12.41 -5.82 -16.36
C TYR A 32 -11.05 -5.98 -15.67
N LYS A 33 -10.74 -5.04 -14.77
CA LYS A 33 -9.61 -5.18 -13.85
C LYS A 33 -10.03 -6.17 -12.76
N GLU A 34 -9.29 -7.27 -12.63
CA GLU A 34 -9.50 -8.26 -11.59
C GLU A 34 -9.60 -7.58 -10.21
N PRO A 35 -10.63 -7.87 -9.39
CA PRO A 35 -10.65 -7.44 -8.01
C PRO A 35 -9.45 -8.05 -7.29
N PHE A 36 -8.58 -7.20 -6.76
CA PHE A 36 -7.38 -7.59 -6.01
C PHE A 36 -7.80 -8.54 -4.87
N SER A 37 -7.49 -9.82 -5.03
CA SER A 37 -8.02 -10.89 -4.19
C SER A 37 -7.37 -10.84 -2.80
N ASP A 38 -8.16 -11.00 -1.74
CA ASP A 38 -7.65 -10.98 -0.37
C ASP A 38 -6.56 -12.05 -0.12
N LYS A 39 -6.57 -13.15 -0.89
CA LYS A 39 -5.49 -14.16 -0.87
C LYS A 39 -4.17 -13.65 -1.44
N GLU A 40 -4.20 -12.86 -2.51
CA GLU A 40 -3.02 -12.25 -3.14
C GLU A 40 -2.39 -11.20 -2.21
N THR A 41 -3.23 -10.55 -1.41
CA THR A 41 -2.80 -9.59 -0.38
C THR A 41 -2.07 -10.29 0.76
N LEU A 42 -2.62 -11.39 1.29
CA LEU A 42 -1.98 -12.19 2.34
C LEU A 42 -0.65 -12.79 1.91
N VAL A 43 -0.55 -13.27 0.66
CA VAL A 43 0.71 -13.76 0.09
C VAL A 43 1.73 -12.64 -0.04
N ARG A 44 1.31 -11.45 -0.50
CA ARG A 44 2.17 -10.25 -0.54
C ARG A 44 2.58 -9.79 0.86
N PHE A 45 1.74 -9.99 1.89
CA PHE A 45 2.11 -9.73 3.27
C PHE A 45 3.16 -10.69 3.80
N GLN A 46 3.00 -11.99 3.55
CA GLN A 46 4.04 -12.96 3.88
C GLN A 46 5.34 -12.64 3.16
N ASP A 47 5.27 -12.24 1.88
CA ASP A 47 6.43 -11.81 1.11
C ASP A 47 7.05 -10.51 1.67
N LEU A 48 6.27 -9.53 2.12
CA LEU A 48 6.77 -8.33 2.83
C LEU A 48 7.42 -8.67 4.17
N LEU A 49 6.95 -9.72 4.85
CA LEU A 49 7.50 -10.20 6.12
C LEU A 49 8.78 -11.03 5.94
N GLU A 50 8.90 -11.73 4.82
CA GLU A 50 10.08 -12.49 4.44
C GLU A 50 11.13 -11.64 3.72
N LYS A 51 10.70 -10.55 3.07
CA LYS A 51 11.57 -9.53 2.48
C LYS A 51 12.36 -8.86 3.59
N LYS A 52 13.59 -9.33 3.79
CA LYS A 52 14.58 -8.66 4.61
C LYS A 52 14.70 -7.21 4.12
N LEU A 53 14.46 -6.24 5.01
CA LEU A 53 14.76 -4.84 4.74
C LEU A 53 16.25 -4.72 4.40
N ASP A 54 16.55 -4.49 3.12
CA ASP A 54 17.91 -4.19 2.66
C ASP A 54 18.07 -2.67 2.61
N PHE A 55 18.35 -2.10 3.77
CA PHE A 55 18.51 -0.66 3.91
C PHE A 55 19.62 -0.15 2.99
N LYS A 56 20.71 -0.91 2.78
CA LYS A 56 21.79 -0.50 1.87
C LYS A 56 21.31 -0.33 0.44
N GLN A 57 20.41 -1.20 -0.04
CA GLN A 57 19.87 -1.12 -1.40
C GLN A 57 18.79 -0.06 -1.61
N LEU A 58 18.24 0.54 -0.53
CA LEU A 58 17.20 1.55 -0.70
C LEU A 58 17.71 2.83 -1.39
N PRO A 59 16.91 3.44 -2.29
CA PRO A 59 17.23 4.72 -2.90
C PRO A 59 17.46 5.79 -1.84
N THR A 60 18.48 6.62 -2.07
CA THR A 60 18.77 7.79 -1.24
C THR A 60 18.08 9.01 -1.84
N ASP A 61 17.56 9.88 -0.99
CA ASP A 61 16.94 11.13 -1.40
C ASP A 61 17.98 12.14 -1.93
N SER A 62 17.52 13.27 -2.48
CA SER A 62 18.40 14.29 -3.03
C SER A 62 19.29 14.99 -2.01
N SER A 63 18.90 15.00 -0.72
CA SER A 63 19.73 15.59 0.34
C SER A 63 20.86 14.66 0.82
N GLY A 64 20.79 13.36 0.49
CA GLY A 64 21.70 12.35 1.01
C GLY A 64 21.46 11.98 2.47
N GLN A 65 20.42 12.54 3.11
CA GLN A 65 20.15 12.35 4.54
C GLN A 65 19.16 11.21 4.81
N TYR A 66 18.41 10.77 3.80
CA TYR A 66 17.35 9.79 3.96
C TYR A 66 17.39 8.70 2.89
N LYS A 67 16.97 7.50 3.28
CA LYS A 67 16.63 6.42 2.36
C LYS A 67 15.13 6.22 2.34
N ILE A 68 14.58 6.03 1.15
CA ILE A 68 13.13 6.04 0.95
C ILE A 68 12.69 4.71 0.34
N GLU A 69 11.78 4.02 1.02
CA GLU A 69 11.04 2.88 0.46
C GLU A 69 9.66 3.37 -0.01
N VAL A 70 9.54 3.56 -1.31
CA VAL A 70 8.31 4.05 -1.95
C VAL A 70 7.32 2.91 -2.13
N ASN A 71 6.03 3.17 -1.85
CA ASN A 71 4.95 2.21 -2.01
C ASN A 71 5.16 0.92 -1.20
N PHE A 72 5.66 1.07 0.03
CA PHE A 72 5.79 -0.04 0.98
C PHE A 72 4.43 -0.76 1.17
N LEU A 73 3.35 0.01 1.35
CA LEU A 73 1.97 -0.50 1.28
C LEU A 73 1.17 0.36 0.28
N PRO A 74 0.92 -0.13 -0.95
CA PRO A 74 0.09 0.61 -1.90
C PRO A 74 -1.39 0.53 -1.53
N SER A 75 -2.10 1.66 -1.66
CA SER A 75 -3.56 1.67 -1.50
C SER A 75 -4.24 0.80 -2.56
N ARG A 76 -5.40 0.24 -2.21
CA ARG A 76 -6.31 -0.38 -3.21
C ARG A 76 -7.18 0.65 -3.94
N PHE A 77 -6.89 1.94 -3.81
CA PHE A 77 -7.70 3.01 -4.40
C PHE A 77 -7.75 2.84 -5.91
N GLN A 78 -8.98 2.78 -6.44
CA GLN A 78 -9.21 2.74 -7.89
C GLN A 78 -9.93 4.02 -8.29
N PRO A 79 -9.26 4.95 -9.01
CA PRO A 79 -9.92 6.14 -9.48
C PRO A 79 -11.05 5.75 -10.43
N VAL A 80 -12.26 6.22 -10.14
CA VAL A 80 -13.42 6.01 -11.01
C VAL A 80 -13.19 6.84 -12.28
N LYS A 81 -13.30 6.20 -13.45
CA LYS A 81 -13.07 6.86 -14.74
C LYS A 81 -14.02 8.07 -14.89
N GLY A 82 -13.44 9.26 -15.06
CA GLY A 82 -14.20 10.52 -15.16
C GLY A 82 -14.44 11.25 -13.84
N GLN A 83 -14.01 10.69 -12.71
CA GLN A 83 -13.91 11.40 -11.44
C GLN A 83 -12.43 11.67 -11.14
N HIS A 84 -12.09 12.94 -11.01
CA HIS A 84 -10.79 13.37 -10.50
C HIS A 84 -10.95 13.61 -9.00
N ASP A 85 -10.12 12.92 -8.22
CA ASP A 85 -10.02 13.16 -6.79
C ASP A 85 -8.66 13.78 -6.47
N VAL A 86 -8.59 14.49 -5.35
CA VAL A 86 -7.35 15.09 -4.87
C VAL A 86 -6.67 14.08 -3.94
N THR A 87 -5.34 13.97 -4.02
CA THR A 87 -4.58 13.17 -3.06
C THR A 87 -4.18 14.04 -1.87
N LEU A 88 -4.58 13.64 -0.67
CA LEU A 88 -4.06 14.24 0.55
C LEU A 88 -2.66 13.72 0.82
N VAL A 89 -1.67 14.60 0.90
CA VAL A 89 -0.29 14.26 1.24
C VAL A 89 -0.05 14.59 2.70
N THR A 90 0.44 13.63 3.48
CA THR A 90 0.74 13.82 4.90
C THR A 90 1.96 13.01 5.33
N HIS A 91 2.45 13.27 6.53
CA HIS A 91 3.55 12.53 7.13
C HIS A 91 3.30 12.29 8.61
N CYS A 92 3.94 11.26 9.17
CA CYS A 92 3.94 11.01 10.60
C CYS A 92 5.17 10.20 11.03
N THR A 93 5.30 9.99 12.33
CA THR A 93 6.18 8.98 12.92
C THR A 93 5.36 7.78 13.38
N SER A 94 6.02 6.68 13.72
CA SER A 94 5.41 5.41 14.16
C SER A 94 4.35 5.59 15.26
N ASN A 95 4.62 6.41 16.27
CA ASN A 95 3.72 6.73 17.39
C ASN A 95 2.52 7.62 17.02
N HIS A 96 2.49 8.20 15.83
CA HIS A 96 1.40 9.07 15.35
C HIS A 96 0.49 8.35 14.34
N LEU A 97 0.67 7.05 14.10
CA LEU A 97 -0.14 6.28 13.15
C LEU A 97 -1.62 6.18 13.54
N HIS A 98 -1.94 6.30 14.83
CA HIS A 98 -3.32 6.30 15.32
C HIS A 98 -4.17 7.44 14.76
N TYR A 99 -3.58 8.61 14.49
CA TYR A 99 -4.28 9.75 13.88
C TYR A 99 -4.82 9.44 12.47
N LEU A 100 -4.31 8.39 11.81
CA LEU A 100 -4.81 8.01 10.50
C LEU A 100 -6.20 7.40 10.54
N LEU A 101 -6.63 6.82 11.66
CA LEU A 101 -7.98 6.30 11.81
C LEU A 101 -9.02 7.42 11.67
N ASP A 102 -8.75 8.57 12.29
CA ASP A 102 -9.59 9.76 12.12
C ASP A 102 -9.41 10.41 10.75
N LEU A 103 -8.19 10.43 10.20
CA LEU A 103 -7.94 11.00 8.89
C LEU A 103 -8.70 10.26 7.78
N THR A 104 -8.63 8.93 7.76
CA THR A 104 -9.33 8.08 6.78
C THR A 104 -10.85 8.11 6.98
N LYS A 105 -11.32 8.38 8.20
CA LYS A 105 -12.74 8.58 8.49
C LYS A 105 -13.28 9.86 7.84
N HIS A 106 -12.54 10.97 7.88
CA HIS A 106 -13.01 12.26 7.35
C HIS A 106 -12.65 12.47 5.89
N TRP A 107 -11.46 12.06 5.46
CA TRP A 107 -11.02 12.16 4.07
C TRP A 107 -11.47 10.95 3.27
N LYS A 108 -12.25 11.18 2.21
CA LYS A 108 -12.82 10.12 1.37
C LYS A 108 -12.00 9.81 0.11
N GLY A 109 -11.02 10.64 -0.20
CA GLY A 109 -10.11 10.44 -1.32
C GLY A 109 -8.83 9.68 -0.97
N PRO A 110 -7.90 9.56 -1.93
CA PRO A 110 -6.61 8.91 -1.71
C PRO A 110 -5.71 9.71 -0.76
N ILE A 111 -4.86 9.00 -0.02
CA ILE A 111 -3.88 9.57 0.91
C ILE A 111 -2.50 9.00 0.55
N SER A 112 -1.51 9.89 0.40
CA SER A 112 -0.09 9.52 0.34
C SER A 112 0.55 9.86 1.69
N LEU A 113 1.03 8.84 2.38
CA LEU A 113 1.59 8.93 3.73
C LEU A 113 3.09 8.64 3.70
N ALA A 114 3.90 9.57 4.18
CA ALA A 114 5.30 9.31 4.52
C ALA A 114 5.44 9.02 6.02
N VAL A 115 5.99 7.86 6.39
CA VAL A 115 6.29 7.51 7.79
C VAL A 115 7.78 7.64 8.02
N PHE A 116 8.18 8.47 8.98
CA PHE A 116 9.57 8.61 9.42
C PHE A 116 9.92 7.50 10.43
N VAL A 117 10.98 6.75 10.15
CA VAL A 117 11.31 5.49 10.83
C VAL A 117 12.79 5.46 11.23
N PRO A 118 13.16 6.07 12.37
CA PRO A 118 14.53 6.01 12.90
C PRO A 118 14.80 4.68 13.63
N GLY A 119 15.92 4.04 13.32
CA GLY A 119 16.47 2.94 14.12
C GLY A 119 15.49 1.79 14.38
N TYR A 120 15.22 1.53 15.66
CA TYR A 120 14.34 0.43 16.10
C TYR A 120 12.84 0.72 15.92
N ASP A 121 12.43 1.94 15.58
CA ASP A 121 11.02 2.28 15.30
C ASP A 121 10.46 1.49 14.12
N VAL A 122 11.33 0.89 13.31
CA VAL A 122 10.96 0.00 12.21
C VAL A 122 10.08 -1.17 12.66
N VAL A 123 10.31 -1.73 13.86
CA VAL A 123 9.52 -2.86 14.37
C VAL A 123 8.09 -2.39 14.64
N THR A 124 7.94 -1.34 15.45
CA THR A 124 6.64 -0.75 15.77
C THR A 124 5.92 -0.25 14.52
N THR A 125 6.64 0.38 13.60
CA THR A 125 6.08 0.89 12.34
C THR A 125 5.50 -0.24 11.50
N TYR A 126 6.28 -1.30 11.26
CA TYR A 126 5.84 -2.42 10.44
C TYR A 126 4.65 -3.12 11.08
N THR A 127 4.71 -3.45 12.37
CA THR A 127 3.60 -4.11 13.08
C THR A 127 2.33 -3.26 13.02
N SER A 128 2.43 -1.95 13.26
CA SER A 128 1.27 -1.04 13.24
C SER A 128 0.68 -0.91 11.83
N LEU A 129 1.52 -0.76 10.81
CA LEU A 129 1.07 -0.61 9.43
C LEU A 129 0.45 -1.90 8.88
N ILE A 130 1.02 -3.06 9.21
CA ILE A 130 0.47 -4.37 8.84
C ILE A 130 -0.87 -4.58 9.54
N GLY A 131 -0.96 -4.30 10.85
CA GLY A 131 -2.22 -4.39 11.58
C GLY A 131 -3.28 -3.45 11.04
N LEU A 132 -2.93 -2.18 10.74
CA LEU A 132 -3.83 -1.21 10.11
C LEU A 132 -4.34 -1.72 8.76
N HIS A 133 -3.46 -2.23 7.91
CA HIS A 133 -3.88 -2.73 6.61
C HIS A 133 -4.74 -4.01 6.71
N GLN A 134 -4.53 -4.85 7.71
CA GLN A 134 -5.34 -6.04 7.93
C GLN A 134 -6.72 -5.71 8.53
N CYS A 135 -6.76 -4.77 9.47
CA CYS A 135 -7.93 -4.53 10.32
C CYS A 135 -8.76 -3.31 9.93
N ASP A 136 -8.23 -2.34 9.16
CA ASP A 136 -8.97 -1.19 8.68
C ASP A 136 -9.03 -1.18 7.14
N HIS A 137 -10.20 -1.56 6.61
CA HIS A 137 -10.49 -1.53 5.18
C HIS A 137 -10.38 -0.12 4.59
N THR A 138 -10.75 0.92 5.34
CA THR A 138 -10.69 2.31 4.87
C THR A 138 -9.25 2.75 4.68
N PHE A 139 -8.38 2.41 5.65
CA PHE A 139 -6.95 2.61 5.55
C PHE A 139 -6.38 1.87 4.34
N ARG A 140 -6.64 0.56 4.24
CA ARG A 140 -6.18 -0.29 3.13
C ARG A 140 -6.58 0.24 1.76
N ASP A 141 -7.79 0.76 1.63
CA ASP A 141 -8.33 1.17 0.35
C ASP A 141 -7.90 2.58 -0.06
N ARG A 142 -7.47 3.43 0.87
CA ARG A 142 -7.17 4.85 0.57
C ARG A 142 -5.72 5.26 0.80
N VAL A 143 -4.98 4.58 1.67
CA VAL A 143 -3.65 5.03 2.11
C VAL A 143 -2.56 4.28 1.36
N THR A 144 -1.69 5.05 0.69
CA THR A 144 -0.42 4.56 0.15
C THR A 144 0.70 5.00 1.07
N VAL A 145 1.46 4.03 1.58
CA VAL A 145 2.48 4.25 2.60
C VAL A 145 3.88 4.22 1.96
N HIS A 146 4.67 5.21 2.31
CA HIS A 146 6.08 5.35 1.99
C HIS A 146 6.87 5.40 3.30
N LEU A 147 7.99 4.69 3.38
CA LEU A 147 8.85 4.69 4.57
C LEU A 147 10.08 5.53 4.32
N VAL A 148 10.43 6.36 5.31
CA VAL A 148 11.55 7.29 5.26
C VAL A 148 12.49 6.98 6.42
N TYR A 149 13.70 6.53 6.10
CA TYR A 149 14.71 6.12 7.07
C TYR A 149 15.84 7.15 7.09
N PRO A 150 16.17 7.76 8.24
CA PRO A 150 17.31 8.66 8.33
C PRO A 150 18.63 7.89 8.26
N MET A 151 19.60 8.42 7.52
CA MET A 151 20.97 7.90 7.47
C MET A 151 21.68 7.98 8.84
N SER A 152 21.27 8.93 9.69
CA SER A 152 21.82 9.09 11.05
C SER A 152 21.39 7.97 12.01
N HIS A 153 20.27 7.29 11.75
CA HIS A 153 19.73 6.23 12.60
C HIS A 153 19.20 5.09 11.72
N PRO A 154 20.09 4.28 11.13
CA PRO A 154 19.69 3.18 10.24
C PRO A 154 18.98 2.06 11.04
N PRO A 155 18.10 1.29 10.39
CA PRO A 155 17.39 0.18 11.02
C PRO A 155 18.34 -1.01 11.33
N PRO A 156 18.05 -1.80 12.38
CA PRO A 156 18.85 -2.97 12.76
C PRO A 156 18.58 -4.17 11.82
N GLU A 157 19.30 -4.25 10.69
CA GLU A 157 19.08 -5.24 9.60
C GLU A 157 19.08 -6.72 10.06
N ASN A 158 19.88 -7.08 11.08
CA ASN A 158 20.07 -8.48 11.49
C ASN A 158 19.09 -8.96 12.56
N GLU A 159 18.39 -8.05 13.22
CA GLU A 159 17.48 -8.36 14.33
C GLU A 159 16.01 -8.17 13.92
N LEU A 160 15.76 -7.40 12.86
CA LEU A 160 14.42 -7.02 12.41
C LEU A 160 13.49 -8.22 12.22
N GLY A 161 13.93 -9.26 11.51
CA GLY A 161 13.07 -10.41 11.20
C GLY A 161 12.57 -11.15 12.45
N THR A 162 13.40 -11.27 13.49
CA THR A 162 13.02 -11.94 14.74
C THR A 162 12.02 -11.08 15.52
N HIS A 163 12.29 -9.78 15.65
CA HIS A 163 11.40 -8.86 16.36
C HIS A 163 10.04 -8.72 15.67
N LEU A 164 10.00 -8.69 14.33
CA LEU A 164 8.75 -8.66 13.58
C LEU A 164 7.93 -9.93 13.78
N LYS A 165 8.55 -11.12 13.66
CA LYS A 165 7.86 -12.39 13.91
C LYS A 165 7.28 -12.45 15.32
N GLN A 166 8.03 -12.00 16.32
CA GLN A 166 7.56 -11.93 17.69
C GLN A 166 6.37 -10.96 17.81
N ALA A 167 6.46 -9.76 17.27
CA ALA A 167 5.40 -8.75 17.36
C ALA A 167 4.09 -9.20 16.69
N LEU A 168 4.19 -9.88 15.54
CA LEU A 168 3.03 -10.35 14.78
C LEU A 168 2.35 -11.57 15.41
N ASN A 169 3.11 -12.45 16.07
CA ASN A 169 2.54 -13.58 16.82
C ASN A 169 1.67 -13.12 18.00
N HIS A 170 1.90 -11.92 18.53
CA HIS A 170 1.14 -11.33 19.63
C HIS A 170 0.01 -10.41 19.14
N GLN A 171 -0.27 -10.38 17.84
CA GLN A 171 -1.36 -9.56 17.31
C GLN A 171 -2.70 -10.21 17.68
N GLY A 172 -3.44 -9.56 18.57
CA GLY A 172 -4.78 -9.96 18.98
C GLY A 172 -5.81 -9.81 17.85
N ASN A 173 -7.10 -9.90 18.19
CA ASN A 173 -8.15 -9.66 17.19
C ASN A 173 -8.15 -8.18 16.71
N CYS A 174 -8.82 -7.89 15.60
CA CYS A 174 -8.78 -6.56 15.01
C CYS A 174 -9.35 -5.45 15.92
N ASP A 175 -10.38 -5.75 16.72
CA ASP A 175 -10.94 -4.78 17.65
C ASP A 175 -9.94 -4.42 18.74
N GLU A 176 -9.25 -5.42 19.28
CA GLU A 176 -8.18 -5.26 20.27
C GLU A 176 -7.00 -4.48 19.69
N PHE A 177 -6.57 -4.81 18.48
CA PHE A 177 -5.50 -4.08 17.79
C PHE A 177 -5.85 -2.60 17.61
N LEU A 178 -7.05 -2.29 17.10
CA LEU A 178 -7.49 -0.91 16.87
C LEU A 178 -7.65 -0.14 18.19
N ALA A 179 -8.12 -0.79 19.25
CA ALA A 179 -8.21 -0.20 20.58
C ALA A 179 -6.82 0.16 21.13
N ARG A 180 -5.86 -0.77 21.05
CA ARG A 180 -4.47 -0.52 21.46
C ARG A 180 -3.81 0.60 20.65
N LEU A 181 -4.06 0.63 19.34
CA LEU A 181 -3.52 1.68 18.47
C LEU A 181 -4.07 3.05 18.86
N ASN A 182 -5.38 3.16 19.09
CA ASN A 182 -6.01 4.42 19.52
C ASN A 182 -5.49 4.93 20.87
N ASN A 183 -5.16 4.04 21.79
CA ASN A 183 -4.60 4.41 23.09
C ASN A 183 -3.10 4.73 23.04
N ASN A 184 -2.46 4.61 21.88
CA ASN A 184 -1.00 4.70 21.70
C ASN A 184 -0.20 3.60 22.41
N ASP A 185 -0.84 2.49 22.76
CA ASP A 185 -0.23 1.35 23.47
C ASP A 185 0.55 0.40 22.52
N VAL A 186 0.58 0.71 21.22
CA VAL A 186 1.35 -0.05 20.21
C VAL A 186 2.77 0.51 20.07
N ALA A 187 3.02 1.76 20.48
CA ALA A 187 4.36 2.31 20.62
C ALA A 187 5.05 1.58 21.78
N GLY A 188 5.95 0.66 21.45
CA GLY A 188 6.36 -0.44 22.34
C GLY A 188 6.92 0.00 23.70
N GLU A 189 6.94 -0.97 24.63
CA GLU A 189 7.44 -0.91 26.01
C GLU A 189 8.89 -0.38 26.17
N HIS A 190 9.61 -0.15 25.08
CA HIS A 190 10.94 0.42 25.11
C HIS A 190 10.85 1.95 25.02
N ASN A 191 11.14 2.61 26.14
CA ASN A 191 11.27 4.06 26.36
C ASN A 191 12.16 4.84 25.37
N TRP A 192 12.63 4.24 24.26
CA TRP A 192 13.38 4.90 23.21
C TRP A 192 12.43 5.62 22.24
N ASN A 193 11.82 6.70 22.72
CA ASN A 193 11.06 7.63 21.88
C ASN A 193 12.02 8.45 21.00
N TYR A 194 12.37 7.94 19.82
CA TYR A 194 13.11 8.71 18.82
C TYR A 194 12.27 9.83 18.18
N ALA A 195 10.96 9.87 18.44
CA ALA A 195 10.09 11.00 18.11
C ALA A 195 10.53 12.33 18.78
N ASN A 196 11.41 12.27 19.79
CA ASN A 196 12.02 13.44 20.42
C ASN A 196 13.41 13.81 19.85
N VAL A 197 13.92 13.06 18.86
CA VAL A 197 15.11 13.48 18.12
C VAL A 197 14.70 14.65 17.24
N LYS A 198 15.13 15.85 17.63
CA LYS A 198 14.93 17.07 16.84
C LYS A 198 15.45 16.82 15.41
N VAL A 199 14.53 16.84 14.46
CA VAL A 199 14.83 17.05 13.03
C VAL A 199 15.44 18.43 12.85
#